data_AF-A0A1G6SZD7-F1
#
_entry.id   AF-A0A1G6SZD7-F1
#
_cell.length_a   1.000
_cell.length_b   1.000
_cell.length_c   1.000
_cell.angle_alpha   90.00
_cell.angle_beta   90.00
_cell.angle_gamma   90.00
#
_symmetry.space_group_name_H-M   'P 1'
#
loop_
_entity.id
_entity.type
_entity.pdbx_description
1 polymer ?
#
loop_
_entity_poly.entity_id
_entity_poly.type
_entity_poly.pdbx_seq_one_letter_code
_entity_poly.pdbx_strand_id
1 'polypeptide(L)'
;MLATLVRLLDTTFLRVGNEEYASSNSSYGLTTLRNKHAEIRGASLKLRFRGKSGVLHEARLDDPRVARVFRRCQQLPGQELFQYQDEDGMPRILSSTDVNDYLREAASDNFTAKDFRTWHGTVQALELTRLACSDVDPADASPAMRYSAKEILGVVAKQLGNTPAVCKKAYVHPAVLALGSKLAGDAGAMNDIWQEIAGRTKSVRRLHSAEARLLAFLHRHWLESRRAQKAVRGAPKQKAQPFLVGLFGAVRA
;
A
#
# COMPACT_ATOMS: atom_id res chain seq x y z
N MET A 1 -15.05 3.30 18.86
CA MET A 1 -13.60 3.02 18.95
C MET A 1 -13.05 2.42 17.64
N LEU A 2 -13.74 1.44 17.04
CA LEU A 2 -13.34 0.83 15.76
C LEU A 2 -13.08 1.84 14.63
N ALA A 3 -13.97 2.81 14.40
CA ALA A 3 -13.75 3.87 13.41
C ALA A 3 -12.45 4.68 13.65
N THR A 4 -12.02 4.83 14.91
CA THR A 4 -10.74 5.48 15.26
C THR A 4 -9.55 4.61 14.85
N LEU A 5 -9.63 3.29 15.05
CA LEU A 5 -8.60 2.36 14.57
C LEU A 5 -8.51 2.35 13.06
N VAL A 6 -9.64 2.38 12.35
CA VAL A 6 -9.67 2.49 10.89
C VAL A 6 -9.03 3.81 10.42
N ARG A 7 -9.34 4.94 11.09
CA ARG A 7 -8.69 6.22 10.83
C ARG A 7 -7.17 6.16 11.02
N LEU A 8 -6.69 5.44 12.04
CA LEU A 8 -5.25 5.24 12.24
C LEU A 8 -4.63 4.36 11.17
N LEU A 9 -5.25 3.24 10.81
CA LEU A 9 -4.79 2.38 9.71
C LEU A 9 -4.58 3.20 8.43
N ASP A 10 -5.55 4.07 8.13
CA ASP A 10 -5.55 4.92 6.94
C ASP A 10 -4.51 6.04 6.98
N THR A 11 -4.24 6.63 8.15
CA THR A 11 -3.38 7.83 8.25
C THR A 11 -1.94 7.54 8.67
N THR A 12 -1.70 6.44 9.37
CA THR A 12 -0.38 6.12 9.94
C THR A 12 0.27 4.90 9.31
N PHE A 13 -0.48 4.13 8.50
CA PHE A 13 -0.05 2.91 7.83
C PHE A 13 0.46 1.82 8.79
N LEU A 14 0.10 1.91 10.08
CA LEU A 14 0.55 0.96 11.09
C LEU A 14 -0.14 -0.38 10.87
N ARG A 15 0.47 -1.45 11.40
CA ARG A 15 -0.15 -2.77 11.39
C ARG A 15 -1.26 -2.80 12.43
N VAL A 16 -2.36 -3.49 12.15
CA VAL A 16 -3.42 -3.74 13.12
C VAL A 16 -2.87 -4.38 14.40
N GLY A 17 -1.94 -5.32 14.29
CA GLY A 17 -1.38 -6.06 15.43
C GLY A 17 -2.24 -7.26 15.81
N ASN A 18 -1.69 -8.19 16.58
CA ASN A 18 -2.42 -9.29 17.21
C ASN A 18 -1.72 -9.66 18.52
N GLU A 19 -2.47 -10.25 19.45
CA GLU A 19 -2.02 -10.48 20.83
C GLU A 19 -0.88 -11.51 20.92
N GLU A 20 -0.94 -12.53 20.07
CA GLU A 20 0.06 -13.60 20.02
C GLU A 20 1.47 -13.07 19.74
N TYR A 21 1.62 -12.08 18.86
CA TYR A 21 2.92 -11.47 18.57
C TYR A 21 3.36 -10.45 19.64
N ALA A 22 2.40 -9.79 20.28
CA ALA A 22 2.69 -8.83 21.35
C ALA A 22 3.31 -9.51 22.56
N SER A 23 2.71 -10.63 22.99
CA SER A 23 3.16 -11.42 24.14
C SER A 23 4.48 -12.15 23.89
N SER A 24 4.65 -12.77 22.72
CA SER A 24 5.85 -13.57 22.40
C SER A 24 7.09 -12.76 22.04
N ASN A 25 6.93 -11.61 21.39
CA ASN A 25 8.05 -10.88 20.78
C ASN A 25 8.20 -9.43 21.27
N SER A 26 7.41 -9.01 22.27
CA SER A 26 7.32 -7.60 22.69
C SER A 26 7.17 -6.64 21.49
N SER A 27 6.35 -7.07 20.52
CA SER A 27 6.16 -6.42 19.23
C SER A 27 4.70 -6.02 19.09
N TYR A 28 4.44 -4.73 18.99
CA TYR A 28 3.09 -4.17 19.07
C TYR A 28 2.55 -3.77 17.69
N GLY A 29 1.22 -3.78 17.57
CA GLY A 29 0.47 -3.09 16.52
C GLY A 29 -0.64 -2.25 17.14
N LEU A 30 -1.51 -1.66 16.32
CA LEU A 30 -2.55 -0.74 16.79
C LEU A 30 -3.41 -1.33 17.93
N THR A 31 -3.96 -2.53 17.78
CA THR A 31 -4.85 -3.14 18.78
C THR A 31 -4.13 -3.61 20.04
N THR A 32 -2.80 -3.75 20.00
CA THR A 32 -1.97 -4.18 21.12
C THR A 32 -1.14 -3.05 21.71
N LEU A 33 -1.46 -1.79 21.37
CA LEU A 33 -0.80 -0.65 21.99
C LEU A 33 -1.14 -0.58 23.49
N ARG A 34 -0.14 -0.11 24.26
CA ARG A 34 -0.28 0.17 25.68
C ARG A 34 -0.28 1.66 25.93
N ASN A 35 -0.76 2.07 27.09
CA ASN A 35 -0.84 3.48 27.50
C ASN A 35 0.50 4.23 27.31
N LYS A 36 1.62 3.58 27.63
CA LYS A 36 2.99 4.14 27.46
C LYS A 36 3.41 4.41 26.01
N HIS A 37 2.73 3.82 25.02
CA HIS A 37 3.06 3.99 23.60
C HIS A 37 2.40 5.23 22.98
N ALA A 38 1.46 5.87 23.70
CA ALA A 38 0.69 7.00 23.20
C ALA A 38 0.85 8.23 24.09
N GLU A 39 1.23 9.33 23.48
CA GLU A 39 1.32 10.64 24.11
C GLU A 39 0.33 11.60 23.42
N ILE A 40 -0.46 12.32 24.21
CA ILE A 40 -1.49 13.23 23.70
C ILE A 40 -1.19 14.66 24.18
N ARG A 41 -1.08 15.60 23.25
CA ARG A 41 -0.91 17.03 23.52
C ARG A 41 -1.94 17.84 22.74
N GLY A 42 -2.95 18.37 23.41
CA GLY A 42 -4.03 19.09 22.73
C GLY A 42 -4.74 18.22 21.68
N ALA A 43 -4.77 18.63 20.42
CA ALA A 43 -5.34 17.82 19.34
C ALA A 43 -4.37 16.78 18.76
N SER A 44 -3.10 16.80 19.18
CA SER A 44 -2.04 15.98 18.61
C SER A 44 -1.87 14.67 19.37
N LEU A 45 -1.76 13.58 18.62
CA LEU A 45 -1.42 12.24 19.09
C LEU A 45 -0.03 11.88 18.56
N LYS A 46 0.85 11.44 19.44
CA LYS A 46 2.13 10.81 19.09
C LYS A 46 2.12 9.36 19.53
N LEU A 47 2.41 8.46 18.61
CA LEU A 47 2.59 7.03 18.85
C LEU A 47 4.08 6.69 18.73
N ARG A 48 4.63 5.95 19.69
CA ARG A 48 6.00 5.42 19.62
C ARG A 48 6.08 4.04 20.26
N PHE A 49 6.45 3.02 19.49
CA PHE A 49 6.51 1.64 19.95
C PHE A 49 7.39 0.76 19.07
N ARG A 50 7.79 -0.39 19.60
CA ARG A 50 8.50 -1.45 18.86
C ARG A 50 7.47 -2.35 18.19
N GLY A 51 7.48 -2.43 16.86
CA GLY A 51 6.59 -3.28 16.08
C GLY A 51 7.24 -4.60 15.67
N LYS A 52 6.61 -5.28 14.69
CA LYS A 52 7.09 -6.54 14.12
C LYS A 52 8.58 -6.48 13.74
N SER A 53 9.32 -7.55 14.04
CA SER A 53 10.77 -7.67 13.82
C SER A 53 11.59 -6.62 14.56
N GLY A 54 11.01 -5.98 15.58
CA GLY A 54 11.67 -5.00 16.41
C GLY A 54 11.83 -3.61 15.80
N VAL A 55 11.18 -3.34 14.67
CA VAL A 55 11.23 -2.02 14.01
C VAL A 55 10.58 -0.96 14.90
N LEU A 56 11.29 0.14 15.16
CA LEU A 56 10.74 1.27 15.89
C LEU A 56 9.78 2.05 14.97
N HIS A 57 8.53 2.17 15.40
CA HIS A 57 7.53 2.99 14.73
C HIS A 57 7.32 4.28 15.51
N GLU A 58 7.30 5.40 14.79
CA GLU A 58 6.85 6.69 15.29
C GLU A 58 5.81 7.25 14.31
N ALA A 59 4.63 7.63 14.82
CA ALA A 59 3.58 8.26 14.03
C ALA A 59 3.03 9.46 14.79
N ARG A 60 2.65 10.51 14.06
CA ARG A 60 1.99 11.69 14.60
C ARG A 60 0.70 11.94 13.83
N LEU A 61 -0.35 12.28 14.54
CA LEU A 61 -1.65 12.56 13.96
C LEU A 61 -2.29 13.74 14.70
N ASP A 62 -2.59 14.79 13.96
CA ASP A 62 -3.34 15.95 14.46
C ASP A 62 -4.82 15.77 14.11
N ASP A 63 -5.55 15.10 14.99
CA ASP A 63 -6.98 14.84 14.83
C ASP A 63 -7.68 14.92 16.20
N PRO A 64 -8.42 16.01 16.48
CA PRO A 64 -9.09 16.20 17.77
C PRO A 64 -10.04 15.06 18.14
N ARG A 65 -10.66 14.39 17.16
CA ARG A 65 -11.59 13.29 17.39
C ARG A 65 -10.84 12.05 17.83
N VAL A 66 -9.73 11.75 17.18
CA VAL A 66 -8.84 10.63 17.56
C VAL A 66 -8.24 10.88 18.94
N ALA A 67 -7.68 12.07 19.19
CA ALA A 67 -7.11 12.44 20.48
C ALA A 67 -8.12 12.32 21.63
N ARG A 68 -9.39 12.68 21.40
CA ARG A 68 -10.46 12.50 22.41
C ARG A 68 -10.74 11.03 22.72
N VAL A 69 -10.73 10.16 21.71
CA VAL A 69 -10.91 8.71 21.93
C VAL A 69 -9.76 8.14 22.74
N PHE A 70 -8.51 8.47 22.39
CA PHE A 70 -7.34 7.99 23.13
C PHE A 70 -7.34 8.42 24.59
N ARG A 71 -7.71 9.68 24.89
CA ARG A 71 -7.83 10.14 26.28
C ARG A 71 -8.82 9.31 27.08
N ARG A 72 -10.00 9.02 26.49
CA ARG A 72 -11.01 8.19 27.17
C ARG A 72 -10.50 6.79 27.43
N CYS A 73 -9.78 6.20 26.47
CA CYS A 73 -9.23 4.87 26.67
C CYS A 73 -8.11 4.86 27.74
N GLN A 74 -7.26 5.89 27.81
CA GLN A 74 -6.23 6.04 28.85
C GLN A 74 -6.79 6.24 30.27
N GLN A 75 -8.06 6.62 30.41
CA GLN A 75 -8.73 6.75 31.72
C GLN A 75 -9.21 5.40 32.27
N LEU A 76 -9.28 4.36 31.44
CA LEU A 76 -9.70 3.04 31.85
C LEU A 76 -8.53 2.31 32.56
N PRO A 77 -8.81 1.50 33.60
CA PRO A 77 -7.76 0.84 34.39
C PRO A 77 -7.01 -0.22 33.56
N GLY A 78 -5.70 -0.35 33.78
CA GLY A 78 -4.86 -1.34 33.11
C GLY A 78 -3.78 -0.74 32.20
N GLN A 79 -3.07 -1.61 31.47
CA GLN A 79 -2.00 -1.18 30.58
C GLN A 79 -2.44 -1.05 29.12
N GLU A 80 -3.49 -1.75 28.72
CA GLU A 80 -3.95 -1.82 27.34
C GLU A 80 -4.66 -0.54 26.92
N LEU A 81 -4.30 -0.03 25.74
CA LEU A 81 -4.77 1.28 25.28
C LEU A 81 -6.14 1.20 24.62
N PHE A 82 -6.46 0.12 23.92
CA PHE A 82 -7.75 -0.01 23.23
C PHE A 82 -8.64 -1.00 23.95
N GLN A 83 -9.30 -0.49 24.99
CA GLN A 83 -10.28 -1.21 25.77
C GLN A 83 -11.58 -0.41 25.90
N TYR A 84 -12.67 -1.13 26.12
CA TYR A 84 -14.01 -0.59 26.39
C TYR A 84 -14.69 -1.41 27.48
N GLN A 85 -15.77 -0.89 28.06
CA GLN A 85 -16.66 -1.66 28.90
C GLN A 85 -17.79 -2.21 28.05
N ASP A 86 -18.08 -3.51 28.19
CA ASP A 86 -19.27 -4.11 27.59
C ASP A 86 -20.55 -3.73 28.37
N GLU A 87 -21.69 -4.30 27.96
CA GLU A 87 -23.00 -4.00 28.56
C GLU A 87 -23.07 -4.36 30.05
N ASP A 88 -22.27 -5.34 30.48
CA ASP A 88 -22.17 -5.77 31.88
C ASP A 88 -21.13 -4.93 32.68
N GLY A 89 -20.53 -3.90 32.04
CA GLY A 89 -19.50 -3.06 32.64
C GLY A 89 -18.11 -3.71 32.67
N MET A 90 -17.94 -4.88 32.05
CA MET A 90 -16.69 -5.63 32.08
C MET A 90 -15.70 -5.10 31.04
N PRO A 91 -14.41 -4.92 31.39
CA PRO A 91 -13.42 -4.45 30.44
C PRO A 91 -13.16 -5.49 29.36
N ARG A 92 -13.26 -5.06 28.10
CA ARG A 92 -12.96 -5.82 26.89
C ARG A 92 -11.85 -5.12 26.11
N ILE A 93 -10.90 -5.91 25.63
CA ILE A 93 -9.81 -5.44 24.76
C ILE A 93 -10.29 -5.58 23.31
N LEU A 94 -10.01 -4.58 22.49
CA LEU A 94 -10.20 -4.72 21.04
C LEU A 94 -9.11 -5.60 20.44
N SER A 95 -9.55 -6.61 19.70
CA SER A 95 -8.71 -7.50 18.93
C SER A 95 -8.60 -7.07 17.47
N SER A 96 -7.68 -7.70 16.74
CA SER A 96 -7.62 -7.59 15.28
C SER A 96 -8.85 -8.15 14.58
N THR A 97 -9.53 -9.11 15.20
CA THR A 97 -10.75 -9.71 14.66
C THR A 97 -11.84 -8.65 14.62
N ASP A 98 -12.08 -7.94 15.72
CA ASP A 98 -13.08 -6.86 15.78
C ASP A 98 -12.86 -5.79 14.71
N VAL A 99 -11.60 -5.43 14.45
CA VAL A 99 -11.24 -4.45 13.41
C VAL A 99 -11.53 -4.99 12.02
N ASN A 100 -11.15 -6.23 11.71
CA ASN A 100 -11.40 -6.80 10.38
C ASN A 100 -12.88 -7.11 10.17
N ASP A 101 -13.63 -7.44 11.21
CA ASP A 101 -15.08 -7.70 11.15
C ASP A 101 -15.81 -6.41 10.78
N TYR A 102 -15.45 -5.31 11.46
CA TYR A 102 -15.94 -3.97 11.11
C TYR A 102 -15.59 -3.56 9.67
N LEU A 103 -14.39 -3.89 9.20
CA LEU A 103 -13.99 -3.58 7.81
C LEU A 103 -14.78 -4.37 6.77
N ARG A 104 -15.09 -5.65 7.03
CA ARG A 104 -15.90 -6.46 6.13
C ARG A 104 -17.32 -5.94 6.02
N GLU A 105 -17.92 -5.56 7.14
CA GLU A 105 -19.24 -4.92 7.18
C GLU A 105 -19.27 -3.59 6.40
N ALA A 106 -18.21 -2.77 6.52
CA ALA A 106 -18.17 -1.44 5.93
C ALA A 106 -17.76 -1.39 4.45
N ALA A 107 -16.92 -2.32 3.96
CA ALA A 107 -16.20 -2.19 2.69
C ALA A 107 -16.24 -3.44 1.77
N SER A 108 -17.04 -4.46 2.10
CA SER A 108 -17.16 -5.80 1.48
C SER A 108 -16.20 -6.87 2.04
N ASP A 109 -16.58 -8.16 1.89
CA ASP A 109 -15.96 -9.32 2.55
C ASP A 109 -14.46 -9.52 2.33
N ASN A 110 -13.89 -8.94 1.26
CA ASN A 110 -12.49 -9.15 0.89
C ASN A 110 -11.53 -8.08 1.41
N PHE A 111 -12.03 -7.01 2.04
CA PHE A 111 -11.20 -5.91 2.52
C PHE A 111 -10.76 -6.11 3.96
N THR A 112 -9.47 -5.95 4.23
CA THR A 112 -8.82 -6.21 5.51
C THR A 112 -7.93 -5.05 5.93
N ALA A 113 -7.49 -5.05 7.19
CA ALA A 113 -6.53 -4.04 7.67
C ALA A 113 -5.21 -4.02 6.89
N LYS A 114 -4.82 -5.14 6.26
CA LYS A 114 -3.61 -5.22 5.42
C LYS A 114 -3.76 -4.33 4.18
N ASP A 115 -4.96 -4.17 3.65
CA ASP A 115 -5.20 -3.49 2.38
C ASP A 115 -4.94 -1.99 2.45
N PHE A 116 -5.12 -1.35 3.62
CA PHE A 116 -4.64 0.03 3.84
C PHE A 116 -3.15 0.18 3.55
N ARG A 117 -2.32 -0.79 3.98
CA ARG A 117 -0.87 -0.74 3.77
C ARG A 117 -0.51 -1.01 2.31
N THR A 118 -1.26 -1.88 1.62
CA THR A 118 -1.10 -2.13 0.18
C THR A 118 -1.48 -0.90 -0.64
N TRP A 119 -2.62 -0.28 -0.31
CA TRP A 119 -3.11 0.94 -0.92
C TRP A 119 -2.09 2.07 -0.80
N HIS A 120 -1.73 2.43 0.43
CA HIS A 120 -0.81 3.54 0.70
C HIS A 120 0.61 3.28 0.21
N GLY A 121 1.09 2.03 0.29
CA GLY A 121 2.38 1.64 -0.29
C GLY A 121 2.40 1.82 -1.81
N THR A 122 1.30 1.51 -2.49
CA THR A 122 1.15 1.70 -3.94
C THR A 122 0.99 3.17 -4.32
N VAL A 123 0.20 3.94 -3.57
CA VAL A 123 0.03 5.39 -3.78
C VAL A 123 1.37 6.10 -3.67
N GLN A 124 2.14 5.80 -2.62
CA GLN A 124 3.45 6.40 -2.39
C GLN A 124 4.45 6.02 -3.49
N ALA A 125 4.48 4.75 -3.92
CA ALA A 125 5.35 4.31 -5.00
C ALA A 125 5.04 5.04 -6.33
N LEU A 126 3.75 5.20 -6.66
CA LEU A 126 3.34 5.92 -7.86
C LEU A 126 3.71 7.40 -7.79
N GLU A 127 3.48 8.05 -6.65
CA GLU A 127 3.78 9.47 -6.48
C GLU A 127 5.28 9.75 -6.53
N LEU A 128 6.11 8.91 -5.90
CA LEU A 128 7.56 9.03 -6.00
C LEU A 128 8.07 8.78 -7.42
N THR A 129 7.47 7.83 -8.14
CA THR A 129 7.79 7.59 -9.56
C THR A 129 7.42 8.81 -10.40
N ARG A 130 6.25 9.40 -10.16
CA ARG A 130 5.82 10.65 -10.80
C ARG A 130 6.81 11.77 -10.52
N LEU A 131 7.22 11.95 -9.27
CA LEU A 131 8.18 12.97 -8.87
C LEU A 131 9.55 12.78 -9.52
N ALA A 132 10.01 11.53 -9.65
CA ALA A 132 11.25 11.22 -10.36
C ALA A 132 11.18 11.53 -11.87
N CYS A 133 9.98 11.69 -12.43
CA CYS A 133 9.75 12.08 -13.82
C CYS A 133 9.42 13.58 -14.00
N SER A 134 8.99 14.31 -12.95
CA SER A 134 8.92 15.78 -12.97
C SER A 134 10.32 16.35 -12.78
N ASP A 135 10.58 17.52 -13.38
CA ASP A 135 11.87 18.24 -13.37
C ASP A 135 12.89 17.80 -14.44
N VAL A 136 12.40 17.40 -15.62
CA VAL A 136 13.28 17.26 -16.80
C VAL A 136 12.97 18.38 -17.80
N ASP A 137 13.66 19.51 -17.65
CA ASP A 137 14.17 20.18 -18.86
C ASP A 137 15.41 19.37 -19.28
N PRO A 138 15.44 18.74 -20.46
CA PRO A 138 16.54 17.88 -20.88
C PRO A 138 17.91 18.57 -20.88
N ALA A 139 17.97 19.91 -20.81
CA ALA A 139 19.21 20.69 -20.75
C ALA A 139 19.79 20.85 -19.33
N ASP A 140 18.99 20.83 -18.26
CA ASP A 140 19.41 21.22 -16.90
C ASP A 140 19.39 20.07 -15.88
N ALA A 141 19.09 18.85 -16.32
CA ALA A 141 18.88 17.73 -15.42
C ALA A 141 20.20 17.24 -14.79
N SER A 142 20.61 17.84 -13.66
CA SER A 142 21.67 17.27 -12.82
C SER A 142 21.27 15.84 -12.38
N PRO A 143 22.16 14.84 -12.49
CA PRO A 143 21.88 13.46 -12.06
C PRO A 143 21.50 13.31 -10.58
N ALA A 144 21.68 14.36 -9.77
CA ALA A 144 21.67 14.30 -8.32
C ALA A 144 20.27 14.32 -7.66
N MET A 145 19.18 14.54 -8.42
CA MET A 145 17.80 14.58 -7.89
C MET A 145 16.89 13.49 -8.45
N ARG A 146 17.44 12.42 -9.03
CA ARG A 146 16.66 11.34 -9.66
C ARG A 146 16.52 10.16 -8.70
N TYR A 147 15.33 9.94 -8.14
CA TYR A 147 15.08 8.69 -7.41
C TYR A 147 15.05 7.51 -8.39
N SER A 148 16.02 6.62 -8.30
CA SER A 148 15.96 5.31 -8.95
C SER A 148 14.80 4.47 -8.39
N ALA A 149 14.34 3.50 -9.17
CA ALA A 149 13.29 2.56 -8.71
C ALA A 149 13.67 1.84 -7.41
N LYS A 150 14.96 1.59 -7.19
CA LYS A 150 15.50 1.00 -5.96
C LYS A 150 15.31 1.94 -4.77
N GLU A 151 15.60 3.23 -4.94
CA GLU A 151 15.44 4.24 -3.90
C GLU A 151 13.96 4.45 -3.58
N ILE A 152 13.10 4.55 -4.59
CA ILE A 152 11.64 4.64 -4.41
C ILE A 152 11.13 3.50 -3.54
N LEU A 153 11.48 2.25 -3.89
CA LEU A 153 11.07 1.08 -3.13
C LEU A 153 11.66 1.06 -1.72
N GLY A 154 12.88 1.58 -1.55
CA GLY A 154 13.52 1.77 -0.24
C GLY A 154 12.75 2.75 0.64
N VAL A 155 12.29 3.89 0.10
CA VAL A 155 11.47 4.87 0.83
C VAL A 155 10.14 4.25 1.24
N VAL A 156 9.44 3.56 0.34
CA VAL A 156 8.17 2.88 0.64
C VAL A 156 8.36 1.81 1.73
N ALA A 157 9.44 1.03 1.63
CA ALA A 157 9.76 0.00 2.61
C ALA A 157 10.02 0.59 4.00
N LYS A 158 10.77 1.69 4.08
CA LYS A 158 11.01 2.42 5.33
C LYS A 158 9.70 2.92 5.94
N GLN A 159 8.84 3.55 5.15
CA GLN A 159 7.54 4.08 5.62
C GLN A 159 6.65 2.97 6.19
N LEU A 160 6.57 1.83 5.51
CA LEU A 160 5.76 0.70 5.95
C LEU A 160 6.42 -0.11 7.09
N GLY A 161 7.71 0.09 7.38
CA GLY A 161 8.49 -0.76 8.28
C GLY A 161 8.57 -2.21 7.77
N ASN A 162 8.93 -2.37 6.50
CA ASN A 162 9.14 -3.64 5.80
C ASN A 162 10.49 -3.62 5.08
N THR A 163 10.94 -4.77 4.55
CA THR A 163 12.06 -4.78 3.60
C THR A 163 11.59 -4.44 2.18
N PRO A 164 12.46 -3.91 1.30
CA PRO A 164 12.12 -3.67 -0.10
C PRO A 164 11.58 -4.92 -0.81
N ALA A 165 12.17 -6.09 -0.55
CA ALA A 165 11.73 -7.36 -1.12
C ALA A 165 10.28 -7.71 -0.72
N VAL A 166 9.92 -7.49 0.56
CA VAL A 166 8.55 -7.70 1.04
C VAL A 166 7.58 -6.70 0.41
N CYS A 167 7.96 -5.43 0.28
CA CYS A 167 7.11 -4.43 -0.37
C CYS A 167 6.86 -4.77 -1.85
N LYS A 168 7.90 -5.16 -2.58
CA LYS A 168 7.79 -5.61 -3.98
C LYS A 168 6.85 -6.81 -4.14
N LYS A 169 6.90 -7.76 -3.21
CA LYS A 169 6.11 -8.99 -3.28
C LYS A 169 4.65 -8.80 -2.85
N ALA A 170 4.38 -7.91 -1.89
CA ALA A 170 3.13 -7.97 -1.14
C ALA A 170 2.43 -6.63 -0.85
N TYR A 171 3.04 -5.47 -1.14
CA TYR A 171 2.46 -4.16 -0.78
C TYR A 171 2.40 -3.15 -1.93
N VAL A 172 3.25 -3.27 -2.96
CA VAL A 172 3.21 -2.37 -4.12
C VAL A 172 2.59 -3.11 -5.29
N HIS A 173 1.57 -2.49 -5.90
CA HIS A 173 0.88 -3.08 -7.05
C HIS A 173 1.85 -3.32 -8.23
N PRO A 174 1.81 -4.50 -8.90
CA PRO A 174 2.73 -4.84 -9.99
C PRO A 174 2.79 -3.83 -11.14
N ALA A 175 1.65 -3.25 -11.52
CA ALA A 175 1.59 -2.21 -12.56
C ALA A 175 2.44 -0.97 -12.20
N VAL A 176 2.46 -0.58 -10.91
CA VAL A 176 3.30 0.55 -10.45
C VAL A 176 4.77 0.15 -10.40
N LEU A 177 5.08 -1.08 -10.00
CA LEU A 177 6.46 -1.60 -10.04
C LEU A 177 7.02 -1.64 -11.47
N ALA A 178 6.18 -1.94 -12.46
CA ALA A 178 6.58 -1.95 -13.86
C ALA A 178 7.03 -0.56 -14.35
N LEU A 179 6.43 0.53 -13.83
CA LEU A 179 6.89 1.89 -14.12
C LEU A 179 8.30 2.13 -13.59
N GLY A 180 8.60 1.66 -12.38
CA GLY A 180 9.96 1.72 -11.83
C GLY A 180 10.99 1.00 -12.71
N SER A 181 10.64 -0.15 -13.29
CA SER A 181 11.52 -0.82 -14.26
C SER A 181 11.74 0.01 -15.52
N LYS A 182 10.70 0.68 -16.03
CA LYS A 182 10.80 1.58 -17.20
C LYS A 182 11.62 2.83 -16.88
N LEU A 183 11.57 3.33 -15.64
CA LEU A 183 12.32 4.49 -15.17
C LEU A 183 13.84 4.32 -15.29
N ALA A 184 14.33 3.07 -15.29
CA ALA A 184 15.75 2.78 -15.53
C ALA A 184 16.17 2.92 -17.00
N GLY A 185 15.23 3.27 -17.91
CA GLY A 185 15.48 3.56 -19.31
C GLY A 185 16.03 4.97 -19.57
N ASP A 186 15.83 5.47 -20.78
CA ASP A 186 16.27 6.81 -21.21
C ASP A 186 15.25 7.92 -20.88
N ALA A 187 15.60 9.15 -21.24
CA ALA A 187 14.74 10.33 -21.02
C ALA A 187 13.37 10.25 -21.75
N GLY A 188 13.29 9.52 -22.87
CA GLY A 188 12.03 9.29 -23.58
C GLY A 188 11.07 8.43 -22.75
N ALA A 189 11.58 7.36 -22.14
CA ALA A 189 10.81 6.53 -21.21
C ALA A 189 10.27 7.33 -20.01
N MET A 190 11.04 8.30 -19.50
CA MET A 190 10.59 9.17 -18.40
C MET A 190 9.42 10.07 -18.81
N ASN A 191 9.49 10.68 -19.99
CA ASN A 191 8.40 11.52 -20.50
C ASN A 191 7.13 10.69 -20.72
N ASP A 192 7.24 9.49 -21.26
CA ASP A 192 6.09 8.59 -21.47
C ASP A 192 5.42 8.22 -20.14
N ILE A 193 6.21 7.85 -19.13
CA ILE A 193 5.71 7.56 -17.77
C ILE A 193 5.04 8.80 -17.18
N TRP A 194 5.65 9.98 -17.36
CA TRP A 194 5.06 11.22 -16.89
C TRP A 194 3.70 11.47 -17.56
N GLN A 195 3.59 11.38 -18.88
CA GLN A 195 2.30 11.55 -19.58
C GLN A 195 1.29 10.49 -19.14
N GLU A 196 1.75 9.26 -18.88
CA GLU A 196 0.91 8.20 -18.33
C GLU A 196 0.34 8.61 -16.96
N ILE A 197 1.12 9.19 -16.04
CA ILE A 197 0.68 9.46 -14.66
C ILE A 197 0.10 10.88 -14.45
N ALA A 198 0.59 11.88 -15.17
CA ALA A 198 0.32 13.30 -14.96
C ALA A 198 -1.03 13.78 -15.51
N GLY A 199 -1.76 12.91 -16.21
CA GLY A 199 -3.10 13.21 -16.72
C GLY A 199 -4.00 13.84 -15.65
N ARG A 200 -4.77 14.87 -16.04
CA ARG A 200 -5.73 15.53 -15.15
C ARG A 200 -6.70 14.51 -14.59
N THR A 201 -6.61 14.26 -13.28
CA THR A 201 -7.59 13.47 -12.57
C THR A 201 -8.76 14.35 -12.18
N LYS A 202 -9.98 13.91 -12.48
CA LYS A 202 -11.16 14.52 -11.86
C LYS A 202 -11.02 14.32 -10.36
N SER A 203 -11.25 15.37 -9.58
CA SER A 203 -11.33 15.23 -8.13
C SER A 203 -12.42 14.19 -7.82
N VAL A 204 -12.01 13.08 -7.21
CA VAL A 204 -12.94 12.09 -6.68
C VAL A 204 -13.24 12.52 -5.26
N ARG A 205 -14.52 12.73 -4.96
CA ARG A 205 -14.96 13.16 -3.61
C ARG A 205 -14.37 12.18 -2.58
N ARG A 206 -13.74 12.73 -1.52
CA ARG A 206 -13.13 12.00 -0.39
C ARG A 206 -11.79 11.31 -0.64
N LEU A 207 -11.16 11.46 -1.81
CA LEU A 207 -9.79 10.99 -2.04
C LEU A 207 -8.82 12.15 -2.15
N HIS A 208 -7.61 11.97 -1.63
CA HIS A 208 -6.50 12.87 -1.89
C HIS A 208 -6.09 12.80 -3.36
N SER A 209 -5.38 13.82 -3.85
CA SER A 209 -4.95 13.87 -5.25
C SER A 209 -4.07 12.68 -5.68
N ALA A 210 -3.21 12.21 -4.78
CA ALA A 210 -2.33 11.07 -5.05
C ALA A 210 -3.14 9.75 -5.16
N GLU A 211 -4.16 9.60 -4.33
CA GLU A 211 -5.09 8.46 -4.36
C GLU A 211 -5.93 8.45 -5.64
N ALA A 212 -6.46 9.61 -6.03
CA ALA A 212 -7.21 9.77 -7.28
C ALA A 212 -6.33 9.45 -8.51
N ARG A 213 -5.04 9.85 -8.50
CA ARG A 213 -4.06 9.45 -9.53
C ARG A 213 -3.87 7.95 -9.59
N LEU A 214 -3.70 7.28 -8.45
CA LEU A 214 -3.57 5.83 -8.44
C LEU A 214 -4.81 5.15 -9.02
N LEU A 215 -6.01 5.56 -8.62
CA LEU A 215 -7.24 4.99 -9.19
C LEU A 215 -7.32 5.16 -10.71
N ALA A 216 -7.04 6.37 -11.21
CA ALA A 216 -7.06 6.64 -12.64
C ALA A 216 -6.02 5.83 -13.42
N PHE A 217 -4.83 5.65 -12.84
CA PHE A 217 -3.77 4.79 -13.37
C PHE A 217 -4.21 3.32 -13.44
N LEU A 218 -4.66 2.74 -12.32
CA LEU A 218 -5.06 1.33 -12.26
C LEU A 218 -6.28 1.03 -13.14
N HIS A 219 -7.23 1.96 -13.23
CA HIS A 219 -8.41 1.80 -14.08
C HIS A 219 -8.03 1.72 -15.57
N ARG A 220 -7.14 2.60 -16.05
CA ARG A 220 -6.62 2.53 -17.43
C ARG A 220 -5.86 1.23 -17.67
N HIS A 221 -4.93 0.89 -16.77
CA HIS A 221 -4.15 -0.35 -16.86
C HIS A 221 -5.04 -1.60 -16.94
N TRP A 222 -6.13 -1.63 -16.15
CA TRP A 222 -7.10 -2.72 -16.17
C TRP A 222 -7.87 -2.79 -17.51
N LEU A 223 -8.31 -1.66 -18.05
CA LEU A 223 -8.99 -1.62 -19.35
C LEU A 223 -8.08 -2.11 -20.48
N GLU A 224 -6.82 -1.67 -20.50
CA GLU A 224 -5.81 -2.12 -21.47
C GLU A 224 -5.54 -3.62 -21.36
N SER A 225 -5.36 -4.12 -20.13
CA SER A 225 -5.16 -5.54 -19.86
C SER A 225 -6.35 -6.39 -20.35
N ARG A 226 -7.58 -5.92 -20.13
CA ARG A 226 -8.80 -6.59 -20.63
C ARG A 226 -8.91 -6.56 -22.15
N ARG A 227 -8.56 -5.44 -22.79
CA ARG A 227 -8.53 -5.33 -24.26
C ARG A 227 -7.51 -6.28 -24.87
N ALA A 228 -6.30 -6.34 -24.31
CA ALA A 228 -5.25 -7.26 -24.74
C ALA A 228 -5.69 -8.73 -24.61
N GLN A 229 -6.29 -9.11 -23.48
CA GLN A 229 -6.82 -10.47 -23.29
C GLN A 229 -7.92 -10.83 -24.30
N LYS A 230 -8.81 -9.89 -24.64
CA LYS A 230 -9.84 -10.12 -25.67
C LYS A 230 -9.24 -10.28 -27.07
N ALA A 231 -8.23 -9.47 -27.43
CA ALA A 231 -7.56 -9.56 -28.72
C ALA A 231 -6.86 -10.92 -28.91
N VAL A 232 -6.18 -11.42 -27.87
CA VAL A 232 -5.55 -12.76 -27.88
C VAL A 232 -6.58 -13.88 -28.03
N ARG A 233 -7.74 -13.77 -27.38
CA ARG A 233 -8.82 -14.77 -27.49
C ARG A 233 -9.58 -14.72 -28.82
N GLY A 234 -9.62 -13.57 -29.47
CA GLY A 234 -10.28 -13.36 -30.77
C GLY A 234 -9.37 -13.60 -31.98
N ALA A 235 -8.08 -13.84 -31.79
CA ALA A 235 -7.16 -14.15 -32.88
C ALA A 235 -7.52 -15.51 -33.50
N PRO A 236 -7.70 -15.60 -34.83
CA PRO A 236 -7.98 -16.88 -35.48
C PRO A 236 -6.83 -17.85 -35.22
N LYS A 237 -7.13 -19.07 -34.76
CA LYS A 237 -6.14 -20.14 -34.67
C LYS A 237 -5.56 -20.34 -36.07
N GLN A 238 -4.28 -20.02 -36.27
CA GLN A 238 -3.58 -20.38 -37.50
C GLN A 238 -3.71 -21.89 -37.65
N LYS A 239 -4.46 -22.33 -38.68
CA LYS A 239 -4.46 -23.74 -39.08
C LYS A 239 -3.03 -24.07 -39.45
N ALA A 240 -2.40 -25.00 -38.73
CA ALA A 240 -1.13 -25.57 -39.13
C ALA A 240 -1.28 -26.09 -40.56
N GLN A 241 -0.53 -25.53 -41.51
CA GLN A 241 -0.45 -26.08 -42.85
C GLN A 241 0.32 -27.40 -42.76
N PRO A 242 -0.24 -28.53 -43.22
CA PRO A 242 0.52 -29.76 -43.33
C PRO A 242 1.46 -29.60 -44.53
N PHE A 243 2.74 -29.36 -44.26
CA PHE A 243 3.75 -29.45 -45.32
C PHE A 243 3.89 -30.93 -45.71
N LEU A 244 3.75 -31.17 -47.01
CA LEU A 244 3.70 -32.47 -47.67
C LEU A 244 4.84 -33.41 -47.23
N VAL A 245 4.45 -34.63 -46.88
CA VAL A 245 5.28 -35.83 -46.97
C VAL A 245 5.34 -36.27 -48.44
N GLY A 246 6.56 -36.42 -48.98
CA GLY A 246 6.84 -37.37 -50.08
C GLY A 246 7.42 -36.77 -51.35
N LEU A 247 8.75 -36.91 -51.54
CA LEU A 247 9.40 -37.81 -52.51
C LEU A 247 10.85 -37.34 -52.75
N PHE A 248 11.84 -38.17 -52.38
CA PHE A 248 12.82 -38.79 -53.28
C PHE A 248 13.88 -39.52 -52.44
N GLY A 249 14.07 -40.81 -52.72
CA GLY A 249 14.97 -41.71 -52.00
C GLY A 249 16.37 -41.85 -52.62
N ALA A 250 17.12 -42.79 -52.03
CA ALA A 250 18.46 -43.26 -52.35
C ALA A 250 19.58 -42.23 -52.03
N VAL A 251 20.67 -42.58 -51.34
CA VAL A 251 21.60 -43.68 -51.63
C VAL A 251 22.28 -44.15 -50.33
N ARG A 252 22.35 -45.47 -50.16
CA ARG A 252 23.29 -46.18 -49.27
C ARG A 252 24.71 -46.09 -49.86
N ALA A 253 25.69 -45.78 -49.03
CA ALA A 253 26.98 -46.47 -48.94
C ALA A 253 27.51 -46.25 -47.52
#